data_AF-A0AAW0HZ29-F1
#
_entry.id   AF-A0AAW0HZ29-F1
#
_cell.length_a   1.000
_cell.length_b   1.000
_cell.length_c   1.000
_cell.angle_alpha   90.00
_cell.angle_beta   90.00
_cell.angle_gamma   90.00
#
_symmetry.space_group_name_H-M   'P 1'
#
loop_
_entity.id
_entity.type
_entity.pdbx_description
1 polymer ?
#
loop_
_entity_poly.entity_id
_entity_poly.type
_entity_poly.pdbx_seq_one_letter_code
_entity_poly.pdbx_strand_id
1 'polypeptide(L)'
;MSTRKLRNQSYKKAVRKQKLLEQSIQSAQEIEKSLHLIQESLEFIDKQLTAYIADKVDAAQMPQEAQKIQSDLTSHEISLEEMKKHNQGKDAAQRVLSQIDIAQKKLQDVSMKFRLFQKPANFEQRLEESKMILDEVKMHLPALETKSVEQEVVQSQLSHCVNLYKSLSEVKSEVEMVIKTGRQIVQKKQTENPKELDERVTALKLHYNELGAKVTERKQQLEKCLKLSRKMRKEMNVLTEWLAATDMELTKRSAVEGMPSNLDAEIAWGKATQKEIEKQKAHLKSVTELGEALKAVLGKKETLVEDKLSLLNSNWIAVTSRAEEWLNLLLEYQKHMETFDQNVQHITKWIIRTDELLDESEKKKAQQKEDIVKRLKAEMNDIRPKVDSTRDQAANLMANRGDHCRKVVEPQISELNRRFAAISHRIKTGKASIPLKELEQFNSDIQKLLEPLEAEIQQGVNLKEEDFNKDMDLRSQRRKKALEISHQWYQYKRQADDLLKCLDDIEKKLASLPEPKDERKIKEIDRELQKKKEELNAVRRQAEGLSENGAAMAVEPTQIQLSKRWRDIESSFAQFRRLNFAQILDTSVDV
;
A
#
# COMPACT_ATOMS: atom_id res chain seq x y z
N MET A 1 24.58 105.82 91.52
CA MET A 1 23.74 104.60 91.67
C MET A 1 23.66 103.68 90.43
N SER A 2 24.29 103.99 89.29
CA SER A 2 24.05 103.23 88.03
C SER A 2 24.99 102.02 87.79
N THR A 3 26.26 102.08 88.22
CA THR A 3 27.30 101.09 87.91
C THR A 3 27.20 99.74 88.67
N ARG A 4 26.70 99.73 89.92
CA ARG A 4 26.50 98.47 90.69
C ARG A 4 25.31 97.64 90.16
N LYS A 5 24.26 98.30 89.65
CA LYS A 5 23.08 97.65 89.05
C LYS A 5 23.45 96.98 87.71
N LEU A 6 24.21 97.67 86.86
CA LEU A 6 24.77 97.14 85.61
C LEU A 6 25.70 95.93 85.83
N ARG A 7 26.57 95.98 86.86
CA ARG A 7 27.50 94.89 87.18
C ARG A 7 26.77 93.62 87.68
N ASN A 8 25.72 93.77 88.48
CA ASN A 8 24.90 92.65 88.97
C ASN A 8 24.02 92.04 87.85
N GLN A 9 23.53 92.87 86.91
CA GLN A 9 22.80 92.42 85.72
C GLN A 9 23.71 91.70 84.71
N SER A 10 24.96 92.16 84.55
CA SER A 10 26.00 91.49 83.76
C SER A 10 26.39 90.13 84.37
N TYR A 11 26.58 90.07 85.69
CA TYR A 11 26.87 88.82 86.41
C TYR A 11 25.72 87.81 86.29
N LYS A 12 24.46 88.24 86.46
CA LYS A 12 23.28 87.38 86.24
C LYS A 12 23.15 86.91 84.78
N LYS A 13 23.51 87.73 83.79
CA LYS A 13 23.59 87.31 82.38
C LYS A 13 24.70 86.30 82.15
N ALA A 14 25.88 86.48 82.76
CA ALA A 14 27.01 85.57 82.64
C ALA A 14 26.72 84.19 83.27
N VAL A 15 26.14 84.14 84.48
CA VAL A 15 25.73 82.89 85.13
C VAL A 15 24.62 82.17 84.36
N ARG A 16 23.65 82.90 83.80
CA ARG A 16 22.63 82.31 82.91
C ARG A 16 23.27 81.74 81.63
N LYS A 17 24.24 82.46 81.04
CA LYS A 17 24.97 82.01 79.85
C LYS A 17 25.84 80.79 80.14
N GLN A 18 26.52 80.75 81.29
CA GLN A 18 27.30 79.59 81.74
C GLN A 18 26.41 78.37 81.97
N LYS A 19 25.28 78.52 82.67
CA LYS A 19 24.33 77.42 82.91
C LYS A 19 23.74 76.87 81.60
N LEU A 20 23.44 77.75 80.64
CA LEU A 20 23.01 77.34 79.29
C LEU A 20 24.11 76.63 78.51
N LEU A 21 25.38 77.07 78.63
CA LEU A 21 26.54 76.41 78.02
C LEU A 21 26.82 75.04 78.65
N GLU A 22 26.79 74.91 79.97
CA GLU A 22 26.93 73.64 80.70
C GLU A 22 25.82 72.65 80.31
N GLN A 23 24.57 73.10 80.27
CA GLN A 23 23.45 72.28 79.79
C GLN A 23 23.61 71.88 78.32
N SER A 24 24.14 72.77 77.48
CA SER A 24 24.41 72.48 76.07
C SER A 24 25.56 71.48 75.88
N ILE A 25 26.61 71.56 76.69
CA ILE A 25 27.76 70.65 76.65
C ILE A 25 27.35 69.27 77.16
N GLN A 26 26.62 69.21 78.28
CA GLN A 26 26.09 67.96 78.84
C GLN A 26 25.17 67.26 77.83
N SER A 27 24.27 68.01 77.20
CA SER A 27 23.40 67.50 76.14
C SER A 27 24.18 67.00 74.92
N ALA A 28 25.24 67.70 74.50
CA ALA A 28 26.10 67.25 73.40
C ALA A 28 26.85 65.96 73.73
N GLN A 29 27.35 65.81 74.96
CA GLN A 29 28.03 64.58 75.42
C GLN A 29 27.07 63.38 75.50
N GLU A 30 25.82 63.60 75.93
CA GLU A 30 24.79 62.55 75.95
C GLU A 30 24.38 62.10 74.54
N ILE A 31 24.34 63.03 73.59
CA ILE A 31 24.11 62.74 72.16
C ILE A 31 25.29 61.98 71.58
N GLU A 32 26.54 62.38 71.84
CA GLU A 32 27.73 61.65 71.37
C GLU A 32 27.79 60.23 71.94
N LYS A 33 27.47 60.03 73.22
CA LYS A 33 27.40 58.69 73.83
C LYS A 33 26.32 57.82 73.20
N SER A 34 25.12 58.36 73.04
CA SER A 34 24.00 57.65 72.40
C SER A 34 24.33 57.30 70.96
N LEU A 35 24.95 58.23 70.22
CA LEU A 35 25.37 58.02 68.84
C LEU A 35 26.45 56.93 68.73
N HIS A 36 27.42 56.91 69.65
CA HIS A 36 28.44 55.88 69.69
C HIS A 36 27.83 54.49 69.93
N LEU A 37 26.88 54.37 70.86
CA LEU A 37 26.15 53.11 71.13
C LEU A 37 25.36 52.62 69.90
N ILE A 38 24.68 53.54 69.19
CA ILE A 38 23.99 53.20 67.94
C ILE A 38 24.99 52.72 66.89
N GLN A 39 26.13 53.40 66.73
CA GLN A 39 27.16 53.00 65.78
C GLN A 39 27.73 51.61 66.09
N GLU A 40 28.05 51.29 67.35
CA GLU A 40 28.52 49.96 67.76
C GLU A 40 27.47 48.87 67.51
N SER A 41 26.20 49.15 67.82
CA SER A 41 25.10 48.23 67.54
C SER A 41 24.92 47.99 66.04
N LEU A 42 24.98 49.04 65.22
CA LEU A 42 24.92 48.92 63.77
C LEU A 42 26.11 48.12 63.21
N GLU A 43 27.32 48.32 63.74
CA GLU A 43 28.51 47.55 63.38
C GLU A 43 28.33 46.05 63.69
N PHE A 44 27.75 45.74 64.84
CA PHE A 44 27.47 44.38 65.25
C PHE A 44 26.41 43.72 64.36
N ILE A 45 25.27 44.39 64.14
CA ILE A 45 24.20 43.91 63.26
C ILE A 45 24.73 43.71 61.83
N ASP A 46 25.55 44.65 61.33
CA ASP A 46 26.18 44.58 60.01
C ASP A 46 27.01 43.31 59.84
N LYS A 47 27.84 42.97 60.84
CA LYS A 47 28.65 41.74 60.84
C LYS A 47 27.78 40.49 60.90
N GLN A 48 26.76 40.47 61.75
CA GLN A 48 25.84 39.33 61.84
C GLN A 48 25.11 39.08 60.51
N LEU A 49 24.52 40.12 59.92
CA LEU A 49 23.82 40.01 58.65
C LEU A 49 24.75 39.59 57.52
N THR A 50 25.99 40.09 57.51
CA THR A 50 27.00 39.69 56.52
C THR A 50 27.32 38.19 56.64
N ALA A 51 27.44 37.67 57.86
CA ALA A 51 27.66 36.23 58.09
C ALA A 51 26.45 35.40 57.64
N TYR A 52 25.22 35.78 58.04
CA TYR A 52 24.01 35.06 57.63
C TYR A 52 23.82 35.03 56.11
N ILE A 53 24.06 36.15 55.43
CA ILE A 53 23.97 36.21 53.96
C ILE A 53 25.03 35.31 53.31
N ALA A 54 26.26 35.29 53.82
CA ALA A 54 27.32 34.43 53.30
C ALA A 54 26.99 32.93 53.45
N ASP A 55 26.39 32.56 54.58
CA ASP A 55 25.99 31.19 54.89
C ASP A 55 24.63 30.79 54.29
N LYS A 56 24.01 31.69 53.50
CA LYS A 56 22.66 31.51 52.91
C LYS A 56 21.58 31.22 53.97
N VAL A 57 21.71 31.84 55.13
CA VAL A 57 20.71 31.79 56.20
C VAL A 57 19.74 32.96 56.05
N ASP A 58 18.44 32.69 56.08
CA ASP A 58 17.39 33.70 55.95
C ASP A 58 16.55 33.92 57.23
N ALA A 59 15.76 34.99 57.23
CA ALA A 59 14.92 35.37 58.36
C ALA A 59 13.85 34.32 58.73
N ALA A 60 13.44 33.45 57.80
CA ALA A 60 12.47 32.40 58.10
C ALA A 60 13.10 31.26 58.91
N GLN A 61 14.40 31.02 58.72
CA GLN A 61 15.17 30.06 59.51
C GLN A 61 15.50 30.60 60.91
N MET A 62 15.61 31.92 61.07
CA MET A 62 15.97 32.58 62.34
C MET A 62 14.96 33.70 62.72
N PRO A 63 13.69 33.37 63.01
CA PRO A 63 12.62 34.36 63.17
C PRO A 63 12.80 35.26 64.40
N GLN A 64 13.34 34.72 65.50
CA GLN A 64 13.59 35.49 66.72
C GLN A 64 14.68 36.54 66.52
N GLU A 65 15.78 36.16 65.85
CA GLU A 65 16.87 37.08 65.54
C GLU A 65 16.42 38.15 64.54
N ALA A 66 15.63 37.76 63.53
CA ALA A 66 15.05 38.71 62.58
C ALA A 66 14.15 39.75 63.28
N GLN A 67 13.33 39.32 64.25
CA GLN A 67 12.47 40.22 65.03
C GLN A 67 13.29 41.17 65.91
N LYS A 68 14.35 40.67 66.54
CA LYS A 68 15.27 41.48 67.36
C LYS A 68 15.96 42.54 66.51
N ILE A 69 16.58 42.14 65.40
CA ILE A 69 17.26 43.08 64.49
C ILE A 69 16.28 44.12 63.94
N GLN A 70 15.06 43.73 63.55
CA GLN A 70 14.02 44.67 63.12
C GLN A 70 13.68 45.70 64.21
N SER A 71 13.52 45.27 65.46
CA SER A 71 13.24 46.14 66.60
C SER A 71 14.39 47.13 66.83
N ASP A 72 15.63 46.63 66.85
CA ASP A 72 16.83 47.46 67.07
C ASP A 72 16.97 48.50 65.95
N LEU A 73 16.82 48.11 64.68
CA LEU A 73 16.89 49.04 63.54
C LEU A 73 15.81 50.12 63.61
N THR A 74 14.57 49.75 63.98
CA THR A 74 13.46 50.71 64.11
C THR A 74 13.71 51.68 65.27
N SER A 75 14.22 51.18 66.40
CA SER A 75 14.59 52.01 67.55
C SER A 75 15.72 52.99 67.22
N HIS A 76 16.73 52.54 66.48
CA HIS A 76 17.85 53.37 66.04
C HIS A 76 17.42 54.42 65.02
N GLU A 77 16.50 54.08 64.10
CA GLU A 77 15.92 55.02 63.14
C GLU A 77 15.20 56.18 63.83
N ILE A 78 14.32 55.87 64.80
CA ILE A 78 13.60 56.87 65.61
C ILE A 78 14.60 57.75 66.38
N SER A 79 15.57 57.13 67.05
CA SER A 79 16.56 57.82 67.87
C SER A 79 17.44 58.77 67.05
N LEU A 80 17.88 58.36 65.85
CA LEU A 80 18.68 59.20 64.95
C LEU A 80 17.87 60.37 64.38
N GLU A 81 16.58 60.17 64.05
CA GLU A 81 15.69 61.25 63.60
C GLU A 81 15.43 62.29 64.71
N GLU A 82 15.20 61.84 65.95
CA GLU A 82 15.04 62.73 67.10
C GLU A 82 16.31 63.54 67.38
N MET A 83 17.48 62.89 67.37
CA MET A 83 18.77 63.55 67.51
C MET A 83 19.04 64.54 66.39
N LYS A 84 18.67 64.23 65.14
CA LYS A 84 18.80 65.14 64.01
C LYS A 84 17.94 66.38 64.21
N LYS A 85 16.66 66.20 64.57
CA LYS A 85 15.71 67.29 64.81
C LYS A 85 16.14 68.21 65.96
N HIS A 86 16.70 67.66 67.04
CA HIS A 86 17.16 68.42 68.20
C HIS A 86 18.43 69.27 67.93
N ASN A 87 19.20 68.92 66.90
CA ASN A 87 20.45 69.59 66.54
C ASN A 87 20.34 70.52 65.31
N GLN A 88 19.22 70.53 64.59
CA GLN A 88 18.98 71.44 63.46
C GLN A 88 18.97 72.91 63.91
N GLY A 89 19.67 73.78 63.16
CA GLY A 89 19.70 75.23 63.38
C GLY A 89 20.71 75.73 64.42
N LYS A 90 21.59 74.87 64.94
CA LYS A 90 22.67 75.24 65.88
C LYS A 90 24.04 75.19 65.17
N ASP A 91 24.69 76.34 64.95
CA ASP A 91 26.02 76.42 64.29
C ASP A 91 27.11 75.63 65.04
N ALA A 92 27.00 75.52 66.36
CA ALA A 92 27.92 74.73 67.19
C ALA A 92 27.72 73.21 67.07
N ALA A 93 26.66 72.73 66.39
CA ALA A 93 26.30 71.31 66.28
C ALA A 93 26.70 70.67 64.94
N GLN A 94 27.40 71.39 64.05
CA GLN A 94 27.78 70.87 62.73
C GLN A 94 28.55 69.54 62.77
N ARG A 95 29.47 69.37 63.74
CA ARG A 95 30.21 68.10 63.93
C ARG A 95 29.29 66.94 64.30
N VAL A 96 28.35 67.18 65.21
CA VAL A 96 27.38 66.17 65.67
C VAL A 96 26.42 65.81 64.54
N LEU A 97 25.94 66.80 63.78
CA LEU A 97 25.09 66.59 62.60
C LEU A 97 25.81 65.74 61.53
N SER A 98 27.08 66.00 61.26
CA SER A 98 27.87 65.19 60.34
C SER A 98 28.00 63.74 60.79
N GLN A 99 28.19 63.49 62.10
CA GLN A 99 28.24 62.14 62.64
C GLN A 99 26.87 61.44 62.62
N ILE A 100 25.77 62.17 62.82
CA ILE A 100 24.40 61.66 62.65
C ILE A 100 24.17 61.24 61.20
N ASP A 101 24.59 62.04 60.22
CA ASP A 101 24.46 61.69 58.80
C ASP A 101 25.26 60.42 58.45
N ILE A 102 26.46 60.24 59.03
CA ILE A 102 27.24 58.99 58.88
C ILE A 102 26.49 57.79 59.48
N ALA A 103 25.94 57.94 60.69
CA ALA A 103 25.17 56.89 61.35
C ALA A 103 23.88 56.56 60.59
N GLN A 104 23.18 57.56 60.05
CA GLN A 104 22.01 57.37 59.18
C GLN A 104 22.38 56.63 57.90
N LYS A 105 23.52 56.95 57.28
CA LYS A 105 24.01 56.22 56.11
C LYS A 105 24.33 54.76 56.45
N LYS A 106 25.00 54.50 57.58
CA LYS A 106 25.26 53.13 58.05
C LYS A 106 23.96 52.38 58.35
N LEU A 107 22.98 53.03 58.98
CA LEU A 107 21.65 52.44 59.22
C LEU A 107 20.96 52.06 57.90
N GLN A 108 21.06 52.89 56.87
CA GLN A 108 20.53 52.58 55.53
C GLN A 108 21.23 51.35 54.93
N ASP A 109 22.56 51.28 55.02
CA ASP A 109 23.35 50.14 54.54
C ASP A 109 22.99 48.84 55.27
N VAL A 110 22.88 48.88 56.59
CA VAL A 110 22.47 47.74 57.42
C VAL A 110 21.03 47.35 57.13
N SER A 111 20.13 48.31 56.91
CA SER A 111 18.74 48.05 56.51
C SER A 111 18.61 47.47 55.10
N MET A 112 19.54 47.76 54.18
CA MET A 112 19.65 47.07 52.89
C MET A 112 20.04 45.60 53.08
N LYS A 113 21.08 45.32 53.88
CA LYS A 113 21.46 43.94 54.22
C LYS A 113 20.36 43.18 54.95
N PHE A 114 19.63 43.86 55.84
CA PHE A 114 18.52 43.25 56.56
C PHE A 114 17.39 42.83 55.60
N ARG A 115 17.10 43.63 54.57
CA ARG A 115 16.17 43.24 53.50
C ARG A 115 16.66 42.02 52.72
N LEU A 116 17.97 41.91 52.44
CA LEU A 116 18.55 40.72 51.79
C LEU A 116 18.44 39.48 52.67
N PHE A 117 18.69 39.59 53.97
CA PHE A 117 18.50 38.51 54.95
C PHE A 117 17.02 38.08 55.07
N GLN A 118 16.08 39.01 54.89
CA GLN A 118 14.66 38.73 54.89
C GLN A 118 14.16 37.99 53.64
N LYS A 119 14.86 38.12 52.50
CA LYS A 119 14.56 37.40 51.27
C LYS A 119 14.95 35.92 51.46
N PRO A 120 14.06 34.95 51.15
CA PRO A 120 14.41 33.53 51.25
C PRO A 120 15.66 33.20 50.42
N ALA A 121 16.64 32.53 51.03
CA ALA A 121 17.98 32.40 50.45
C ALA A 121 17.99 31.54 49.17
N ASN A 122 17.06 30.59 49.06
CA ASN A 122 16.91 29.72 47.89
C ASN A 122 15.95 30.28 46.82
N PHE A 123 15.33 31.45 47.04
CA PHE A 123 14.33 31.97 46.12
C PHE A 123 14.87 32.15 44.69
N GLU A 124 16.06 32.74 44.57
CA GLU A 124 16.66 33.04 43.26
C GLU A 124 16.98 31.74 42.49
N GLN A 125 17.49 30.75 43.20
CA GLN A 125 17.76 29.42 42.66
C GLN A 125 16.48 28.77 42.15
N ARG A 126 15.43 28.74 42.98
CA ARG A 126 14.14 28.11 42.62
C ARG A 126 13.45 28.82 41.46
N LEU A 127 13.58 30.14 41.37
CA LEU A 127 13.10 30.94 40.24
C LEU A 127 13.81 30.57 38.95
N GLU A 128 15.14 30.47 38.96
CA GLU A 128 15.91 30.09 37.76
C GLU A 128 15.68 28.62 37.38
N GLU A 129 15.63 27.70 38.34
CA GLU A 129 15.30 26.28 38.10
C GLU A 129 13.91 26.13 37.46
N SER A 130 12.90 26.82 37.99
CA SER A 130 11.55 26.85 37.42
C SER A 130 11.57 27.36 35.98
N LYS A 131 12.31 28.44 35.72
CA LYS A 131 12.44 29.02 34.39
C LYS A 131 13.15 28.08 33.42
N MET A 132 14.24 27.44 33.84
CA MET A 132 15.01 26.49 33.02
C MET A 132 14.15 25.31 32.58
N ILE A 133 13.34 24.73 33.48
CA ILE A 133 12.42 23.64 33.14
C ILE A 133 11.40 24.08 32.08
N LEU A 134 10.85 25.30 32.20
CA LEU A 134 9.92 25.83 31.21
C LEU A 134 10.60 26.09 29.86
N ASP A 135 11.82 26.62 29.87
CA ASP A 135 12.62 26.82 28.65
C ASP A 135 12.94 25.48 27.96
N GLU A 136 13.24 24.42 28.72
CA GLU A 136 13.44 23.08 28.18
C GLU A 136 12.17 22.54 27.51
N VAL A 137 11.00 22.68 28.15
CA VAL A 137 9.71 22.31 27.54
C VAL A 137 9.47 23.10 26.25
N LYS A 138 9.77 24.41 26.26
CA LYS A 138 9.64 25.28 25.09
C LYS A 138 10.54 24.83 23.93
N MET A 139 11.78 24.42 24.21
CA MET A 139 12.71 23.93 23.18
C MET A 139 12.22 22.67 22.47
N HIS A 140 11.50 21.79 23.17
CA HIS A 140 10.98 20.55 22.62
C HIS A 140 9.64 20.72 21.87
N LEU A 141 8.96 21.85 22.06
CA LEU A 141 7.64 22.11 21.49
C LEU A 141 7.59 22.05 19.94
N PRO A 142 8.58 22.59 19.19
CA PRO A 142 8.62 22.46 17.73
C PRO A 142 8.75 21.01 17.23
N ALA A 143 9.38 20.13 18.02
CA ALA A 143 9.52 18.72 17.65
C ALA A 143 8.19 17.96 17.64
N LEU A 144 7.19 18.48 18.36
CA LEU A 144 5.81 17.98 18.37
C LEU A 144 5.00 18.38 17.15
N GLU A 145 5.58 19.10 16.19
CA GLU A 145 4.87 19.40 14.97
C GLU A 145 4.44 18.14 14.24
N THR A 146 3.16 18.02 13.86
CA THR A 146 2.70 16.85 13.10
C THR A 146 3.48 16.75 11.81
N LYS A 147 4.23 15.66 11.59
CA LYS A 147 5.07 15.47 10.40
C LYS A 147 4.53 14.40 9.46
N SER A 148 3.62 13.57 9.97
CA SER A 148 3.08 12.43 9.26
C SER A 148 1.68 12.13 9.80
N VAL A 149 0.89 11.41 9.01
CA VAL A 149 -0.39 10.80 9.40
C VAL A 149 -0.24 9.32 9.71
N GLU A 150 0.97 8.78 9.67
CA GLU A 150 1.23 7.40 10.03
C GLU A 150 1.09 7.17 11.53
N GLN A 151 0.36 6.11 11.89
CA GLN A 151 0.03 5.76 13.26
C GLN A 151 1.26 5.70 14.15
N GLU A 152 2.34 5.10 13.68
CA GLU A 152 3.59 4.87 14.40
C GLU A 152 4.25 6.21 14.75
N VAL A 153 4.31 7.12 13.77
CA VAL A 153 4.88 8.46 13.93
C VAL A 153 4.00 9.31 14.85
N VAL A 154 2.70 9.37 14.61
CA VAL A 154 1.76 10.17 15.43
C VAL A 154 1.71 9.65 16.88
N GLN A 155 1.78 8.33 17.08
CA GLN A 155 1.85 7.73 18.42
C GLN A 155 3.15 8.12 19.15
N SER A 156 4.29 8.12 18.46
CA SER A 156 5.56 8.59 19.02
C SER A 156 5.49 10.07 19.39
N GLN A 157 4.92 10.91 18.54
CA GLN A 157 4.74 12.34 18.79
C GLN A 157 3.80 12.58 19.99
N LEU A 158 2.71 11.83 20.09
CA LEU A 158 1.80 11.88 21.23
C LEU A 158 2.50 11.46 22.52
N SER A 159 3.30 10.39 22.50
CA SER A 159 4.06 9.96 23.67
C SER A 159 5.04 11.04 24.15
N HIS A 160 5.74 11.71 23.23
CA HIS A 160 6.62 12.82 23.59
C HIS A 160 5.82 14.01 24.17
N CYS A 161 4.66 14.32 23.60
CA CYS A 161 3.78 15.38 24.10
C CYS A 161 3.25 15.09 25.51
N VAL A 162 2.89 13.83 25.78
CA VAL A 162 2.47 13.38 27.12
C VAL A 162 3.60 13.52 28.13
N ASN A 163 4.86 13.27 27.74
CA ASN A 163 6.01 13.51 28.60
C ASN A 163 6.18 14.99 28.93
N LEU A 164 6.08 15.90 27.95
CA LEU A 164 6.14 17.35 28.22
C LEU A 164 4.98 17.82 29.12
N TYR A 165 3.78 17.28 28.91
CA TYR A 165 2.63 17.55 29.78
C TYR A 165 2.87 17.09 31.22
N LYS A 166 3.52 15.93 31.40
CA LYS A 166 3.91 15.41 32.72
C LYS A 166 4.95 16.32 33.38
N SER A 167 6.00 16.73 32.67
CA SER A 167 7.01 17.68 33.18
C SER A 167 6.39 19.01 33.64
N LEU A 168 5.45 19.56 32.85
CA LEU A 168 4.71 20.76 33.26
C LEU A 168 3.85 20.53 34.51
N SER A 169 3.25 19.36 34.63
CA SER A 169 2.42 19.01 35.79
C SER A 169 3.25 18.85 37.06
N GLU A 170 4.48 18.32 36.95
CA GLU A 170 5.42 18.14 38.06
C GLU A 170 5.97 19.48 38.56
N VAL A 171 6.28 20.42 37.66
CA VAL A 171 6.81 21.74 38.04
C VAL A 171 5.72 22.73 38.50
N LYS A 172 4.43 22.39 38.36
CA LYS A 172 3.30 23.29 38.64
C LYS A 172 3.34 23.88 40.05
N SER A 173 3.44 23.02 41.07
CA SER A 173 3.43 23.47 42.47
C SER A 173 4.64 24.33 42.81
N GLU A 174 5.77 24.03 42.17
CA GLU A 174 7.01 24.79 42.33
C GLU A 174 6.88 26.20 41.75
N VAL A 175 6.39 26.31 40.51
CA VAL A 175 6.09 27.60 39.86
C VAL A 175 5.09 28.41 40.68
N GLU A 176 4.00 27.79 41.16
CA GLU A 176 3.01 28.47 42.01
C GLU A 176 3.63 28.99 43.31
N MET A 177 4.52 28.20 43.94
CA MET A 177 5.22 28.60 45.16
C MET A 177 6.18 29.76 44.90
N VAL A 178 7.00 29.68 43.85
CA VAL A 178 7.91 30.77 43.45
C VAL A 178 7.13 32.05 43.17
N ILE A 179 6.00 31.97 42.46
CA ILE A 179 5.14 33.14 42.20
C ILE A 179 4.61 33.75 43.51
N LYS A 180 4.10 32.90 44.42
CA LYS A 180 3.57 33.34 45.71
C LYS A 180 4.65 34.00 46.56
N THR A 181 5.81 33.36 46.68
CA THR A 181 6.95 33.87 47.45
C THR A 181 7.49 35.17 46.85
N GLY A 182 7.65 35.25 45.53
CA GLY A 182 8.09 36.46 44.82
C GLY A 182 7.17 37.65 45.07
N ARG A 183 5.84 37.44 45.00
CA ARG A 183 4.86 38.48 45.33
C ARG A 183 4.90 38.90 46.79
N GLN A 184 5.15 37.97 47.72
CA GLN A 184 5.31 38.28 49.14
C GLN A 184 6.56 39.14 49.40
N ILE A 185 7.69 38.84 48.73
CA ILE A 185 8.93 39.64 48.83
C ILE A 185 8.68 41.08 48.38
N VAL A 186 7.96 41.27 47.25
CA VAL A 186 7.56 42.60 46.75
C VAL A 186 6.66 43.31 47.74
N GLN A 187 5.62 42.64 48.25
CA GLN A 187 4.65 43.21 49.19
C GLN A 187 5.31 43.66 50.51
N LYS A 188 6.25 42.86 51.02
CA LYS A 188 6.99 43.14 52.26
C LYS A 188 8.20 44.08 52.04
N LYS A 189 8.44 44.56 50.82
CA LYS A 189 9.58 45.42 50.45
C LYS A 189 10.95 44.80 50.81
N GLN A 190 11.07 43.48 50.68
CA GLN A 190 12.27 42.69 50.97
C GLN A 190 13.23 42.61 49.77
N THR A 191 13.14 43.55 48.83
CA THR A 191 13.98 43.65 47.62
C THR A 191 14.25 45.11 47.29
N GLU A 192 15.38 45.38 46.66
CA GLU A 192 15.77 46.72 46.17
C GLU A 192 15.02 47.08 44.89
N ASN A 193 14.68 46.08 44.06
CA ASN A 193 13.99 46.24 42.79
C ASN A 193 12.62 45.54 42.79
N PRO A 194 11.59 46.10 43.46
CA PRO A 194 10.28 45.47 43.54
C PRO A 194 9.59 45.33 42.18
N LYS A 195 9.77 46.30 41.28
CA LYS A 195 9.18 46.27 39.93
C LYS A 195 9.74 45.13 39.09
N GLU A 196 11.07 45.03 39.03
CA GLU A 196 11.77 43.99 38.28
C GLU A 196 11.38 42.58 38.76
N LEU A 197 11.32 42.37 40.08
CA LEU A 197 10.90 41.09 40.64
C LEU A 197 9.45 40.73 40.28
N ASP A 198 8.53 41.70 40.35
CA ASP A 198 7.14 41.49 39.98
C ASP A 198 6.99 41.16 38.48
N GLU A 199 7.76 41.84 37.63
CA GLU A 199 7.83 41.56 36.19
C GLU A 199 8.35 40.15 35.91
N ARG A 200 9.45 39.73 36.55
CA ARG A 200 10.02 38.38 36.41
C ARG A 200 9.05 37.28 36.85
N VAL A 201 8.38 37.47 37.98
CA VAL A 201 7.36 36.54 38.50
C VAL A 201 6.13 36.48 37.58
N THR A 202 5.73 37.63 37.04
CA THR A 202 4.62 37.71 36.08
C THR A 202 4.98 37.04 34.76
N ALA A 203 6.20 37.24 34.26
CA ALA A 203 6.72 36.57 33.07
C ALA A 203 6.75 35.05 33.24
N LEU A 204 7.22 34.54 34.40
CA LEU A 204 7.18 33.11 34.71
C LEU A 204 5.75 32.54 34.66
N LYS A 205 4.79 33.25 35.27
CA LYS A 205 3.37 32.85 35.26
C LYS A 205 2.82 32.80 33.84
N LEU A 206 3.07 33.83 33.03
CA LEU A 206 2.61 33.89 31.65
C LEU A 206 3.24 32.76 30.82
N HIS A 207 4.54 32.51 30.99
CA HIS A 207 5.25 31.46 30.29
C HIS A 207 4.70 30.06 30.62
N TYR A 208 4.49 29.76 31.91
CA TYR A 208 3.88 28.50 32.34
C TYR A 208 2.48 28.31 31.73
N ASN A 209 1.63 29.34 31.78
CA ASN A 209 0.28 29.27 31.23
C ASN A 209 0.26 29.10 29.71
N GLU A 210 1.14 29.80 28.99
CA GLU A 210 1.27 29.70 27.54
C GLU A 210 1.72 28.29 27.12
N LEU A 211 2.75 27.74 27.78
CA LEU A 211 3.22 26.38 27.52
C LEU A 211 2.15 25.35 27.88
N GLY A 212 1.48 25.51 29.02
CA GLY A 212 0.37 24.64 29.42
C GLY A 212 -0.75 24.61 28.38
N ALA A 213 -1.15 25.78 27.86
CA ALA A 213 -2.14 25.89 26.81
C ALA A 213 -1.67 25.21 25.52
N LYS A 214 -0.46 25.52 25.04
CA LYS A 214 0.11 24.96 23.80
C LYS A 214 0.28 23.45 23.86
N VAL A 215 0.85 22.91 24.95
CA VAL A 215 1.06 21.47 25.12
C VAL A 215 -0.29 20.74 25.21
N THR A 216 -1.27 21.31 25.92
CA THR A 216 -2.62 20.71 26.04
C THR A 216 -3.35 20.69 24.70
N GLU A 217 -3.33 21.80 23.97
CA GLU A 217 -3.90 21.88 22.62
C GLU A 217 -3.23 20.87 21.69
N ARG A 218 -1.89 20.81 21.72
CA ARG A 218 -1.12 19.89 20.88
C ARG A 218 -1.41 18.43 21.18
N LYS A 219 -1.54 18.08 22.45
CA LYS A 219 -1.95 16.75 22.90
C LYS A 219 -3.32 16.37 22.33
N GLN A 220 -4.32 17.24 22.48
CA GLN A 220 -5.67 17.00 21.96
C GLN A 220 -5.69 16.84 20.43
N GLN A 221 -4.93 17.68 19.71
CA GLN A 221 -4.78 17.58 18.26
C GLN A 221 -4.14 16.23 17.86
N LEU A 222 -3.07 15.82 18.53
CA LEU A 222 -2.39 14.54 18.26
C LEU A 222 -3.28 13.33 18.61
N GLU A 223 -4.03 13.36 19.71
CA GLU A 223 -4.99 12.31 20.08
C GLU A 223 -6.10 12.18 19.02
N LYS A 224 -6.67 13.32 18.58
CA LYS A 224 -7.69 13.34 17.52
C LYS A 224 -7.11 12.87 16.18
N CYS A 225 -5.93 13.33 15.81
CA CYS A 225 -5.21 12.92 14.61
C CYS A 225 -4.96 11.40 14.60
N LEU A 226 -4.45 10.85 15.71
CA LEU A 226 -4.19 9.42 15.86
C LEU A 226 -5.47 8.59 15.71
N LYS A 227 -6.56 9.01 16.37
CA LYS A 227 -7.86 8.34 16.29
C LYS A 227 -8.40 8.31 14.85
N LEU A 228 -8.39 9.47 14.18
CA LEU A 228 -8.87 9.61 12.81
C LEU A 228 -7.99 8.84 11.83
N SER A 229 -6.67 8.95 11.94
CA SER A 229 -5.71 8.21 11.11
C SER A 229 -5.90 6.69 11.22
N ARG A 230 -6.03 6.16 12.45
CA ARG A 230 -6.30 4.72 12.66
C ARG A 230 -7.59 4.27 11.98
N LYS A 231 -8.66 5.06 12.13
CA LYS A 231 -9.95 4.74 11.53
C LYS A 231 -9.85 4.80 10.00
N MET A 232 -9.30 5.88 9.44
CA MET A 232 -9.12 6.03 8.00
C MET A 232 -8.27 4.90 7.41
N ARG A 233 -7.13 4.56 8.04
CA ARG A 233 -6.26 3.45 7.62
C ARG A 233 -7.04 2.12 7.56
N LYS A 234 -7.82 1.81 8.60
CA LYS A 234 -8.60 0.57 8.66
C LYS A 234 -9.64 0.50 7.54
N GLU A 235 -10.46 1.53 7.38
CA GLU A 235 -11.51 1.57 6.35
C GLU A 235 -10.91 1.57 4.94
N MET A 236 -9.82 2.33 4.72
CA MET A 236 -9.08 2.36 3.46
C MET A 236 -8.48 0.99 3.11
N ASN A 237 -7.93 0.26 4.08
CA ASN A 237 -7.39 -1.09 3.84
C ASN A 237 -8.49 -2.06 3.38
N VAL A 238 -9.64 -2.06 4.06
CA VAL A 238 -10.78 -2.90 3.68
C VAL A 238 -11.22 -2.60 2.24
N LEU A 239 -11.31 -1.32 1.87
CA LEU A 239 -11.68 -0.94 0.51
C LEU A 239 -10.60 -1.31 -0.52
N THR A 240 -9.32 -1.15 -0.17
CA THR A 240 -8.19 -1.51 -1.04
C THR A 240 -8.11 -3.01 -1.28
N GLU A 241 -8.31 -3.82 -0.24
CA GLU A 241 -8.37 -5.28 -0.34
C GLU A 241 -9.52 -5.74 -1.23
N TRP A 242 -10.70 -5.12 -1.08
CA TRP A 242 -11.84 -5.40 -1.96
C TRP A 242 -11.54 -5.03 -3.41
N LEU A 243 -10.99 -3.83 -3.66
CA LEU A 243 -10.58 -3.40 -5.01
C LEU A 243 -9.58 -4.36 -5.64
N ALA A 244 -8.57 -4.80 -4.88
CA ALA A 244 -7.57 -5.75 -5.36
C ALA A 244 -8.17 -7.12 -5.69
N ALA A 245 -9.09 -7.63 -4.84
CA ALA A 245 -9.77 -8.89 -5.10
C ALA A 245 -10.68 -8.81 -6.34
N THR A 246 -11.43 -7.71 -6.49
CA THR A 246 -12.26 -7.46 -7.67
C THR A 246 -11.41 -7.32 -8.93
N ASP A 247 -10.31 -6.58 -8.88
CA ASP A 247 -9.41 -6.41 -10.03
C ASP A 247 -8.75 -7.72 -10.45
N MET A 248 -8.33 -8.54 -9.48
CA MET A 248 -7.76 -9.87 -9.75
C MET A 248 -8.78 -10.78 -10.44
N GLU A 249 -10.01 -10.83 -9.93
CA GLU A 249 -11.07 -11.66 -10.53
C GLU A 249 -11.47 -11.13 -11.91
N LEU A 250 -11.55 -9.80 -12.08
CA LEU A 250 -11.83 -9.17 -13.36
C LEU A 250 -10.73 -9.49 -14.38
N THR A 251 -9.46 -9.42 -13.98
CA THR A 251 -8.31 -9.77 -14.84
C THR A 251 -8.37 -11.23 -15.27
N LYS A 252 -8.68 -12.13 -14.35
CA LYS A 252 -8.83 -13.55 -14.65
C LYS A 252 -9.95 -13.82 -15.65
N ARG A 253 -11.09 -13.15 -15.50
CA ARG A 253 -12.26 -13.29 -16.38
C ARG A 253 -12.03 -12.68 -17.76
N SER A 254 -11.42 -11.52 -17.82
CA SER A 254 -11.14 -10.82 -19.09
C SER A 254 -9.92 -11.36 -19.83
N ALA A 255 -9.12 -12.23 -19.22
CA ALA A 255 -7.95 -12.86 -19.86
C ALA A 255 -8.32 -13.91 -20.92
N VAL A 256 -9.58 -14.34 -20.99
CA VAL A 256 -10.04 -15.30 -22.02
C VAL A 256 -9.97 -14.65 -23.39
N GLU A 257 -9.38 -15.35 -24.36
CA GLU A 257 -9.31 -14.89 -25.75
C GLU A 257 -10.70 -14.94 -26.40
N GLY A 258 -11.28 -13.77 -26.68
CA GLY A 258 -12.64 -13.65 -27.22
C GLY A 258 -13.73 -13.64 -26.13
N MET A 259 -14.94 -14.06 -26.48
CA MET A 259 -16.06 -14.09 -25.53
C MET A 259 -16.06 -15.38 -24.68
N PRO A 260 -16.45 -15.28 -23.41
CA PRO A 260 -16.49 -16.42 -22.49
C PRO A 260 -17.54 -17.46 -22.92
N SER A 261 -17.26 -18.73 -22.63
CA SER A 261 -18.15 -19.84 -23.03
C SER A 261 -19.44 -19.94 -22.21
N ASN A 262 -19.46 -19.39 -20.99
CA ASN A 262 -20.64 -19.33 -20.14
C ASN A 262 -21.05 -17.87 -19.91
N LEU A 263 -21.69 -17.28 -20.92
CA LEU A 263 -22.06 -15.87 -20.92
C LEU A 263 -22.98 -15.48 -19.77
N ASP A 264 -23.98 -16.31 -19.45
CA ASP A 264 -24.95 -16.01 -18.39
C ASP A 264 -24.29 -15.93 -17.01
N ALA A 265 -23.33 -16.82 -16.73
CA ALA A 265 -22.57 -16.78 -15.48
C ALA A 265 -21.71 -15.51 -15.37
N GLU A 266 -21.10 -15.08 -16.48
CA GLU A 266 -20.29 -13.85 -16.52
C GLU A 266 -21.13 -12.59 -16.35
N ILE A 267 -22.30 -12.53 -17.00
CA ILE A 267 -23.26 -11.42 -16.83
C ILE A 267 -23.79 -11.39 -15.39
N ALA A 268 -24.13 -12.55 -14.82
CA ALA A 268 -24.58 -12.64 -13.43
C ALA A 268 -23.50 -12.12 -12.46
N TRP A 269 -22.25 -12.50 -12.69
CA TRP A 269 -21.12 -11.98 -11.91
C TRP A 269 -20.91 -10.47 -12.09
N GLY A 270 -20.96 -9.96 -13.32
CA GLY A 270 -20.82 -8.52 -13.59
C GLY A 270 -21.92 -7.69 -12.91
N LYS A 271 -23.19 -8.14 -12.99
CA LYS A 271 -24.33 -7.51 -12.30
C LYS A 271 -24.17 -7.57 -10.77
N ALA A 272 -23.70 -8.70 -10.23
CA ALA A 272 -23.42 -8.83 -8.80
C ALA A 272 -22.30 -7.88 -8.35
N THR A 273 -21.25 -7.76 -9.15
CA THR A 273 -20.13 -6.82 -8.92
C THR A 273 -20.61 -5.37 -8.95
N GLN A 274 -21.46 -5.00 -9.92
CA GLN A 274 -22.07 -3.66 -9.99
C GLN A 274 -22.90 -3.34 -8.74
N LYS A 275 -23.68 -4.31 -8.25
CA LYS A 275 -24.43 -4.15 -7.00
C LYS A 275 -23.50 -3.96 -5.80
N GLU A 276 -22.36 -4.63 -5.77
CA GLU A 276 -21.37 -4.48 -4.71
C GLU A 276 -20.64 -3.13 -4.79
N ILE A 277 -20.30 -2.65 -6.00
CA ILE A 277 -19.76 -1.30 -6.23
C ILE A 277 -20.68 -0.25 -5.60
N GLU A 278 -21.99 -0.32 -5.81
CA GLU A 278 -22.94 0.63 -5.21
C GLU A 278 -22.95 0.59 -3.67
N LYS A 279 -22.72 -0.58 -3.05
CA LYS A 279 -22.57 -0.66 -1.59
C LYS A 279 -21.25 -0.04 -1.13
N GLN A 280 -20.15 -0.37 -1.81
CA GLN A 280 -18.83 0.12 -1.45
C GLN A 280 -18.66 1.63 -1.69
N LYS A 281 -19.50 2.24 -2.52
CA LYS A 281 -19.56 3.70 -2.72
C LYS A 281 -19.86 4.46 -1.43
N ALA A 282 -20.72 3.91 -0.56
CA ALA A 282 -20.98 4.48 0.77
C ALA A 282 -19.73 4.40 1.66
N HIS A 283 -18.96 3.32 1.54
CA HIS A 283 -17.72 3.12 2.28
C HIS A 283 -16.62 4.08 1.80
N LEU A 284 -16.46 4.27 0.48
CA LEU A 284 -15.56 5.29 -0.09
C LEU A 284 -15.92 6.70 0.41
N LYS A 285 -17.21 7.04 0.46
CA LYS A 285 -17.67 8.32 1.03
C LYS A 285 -17.25 8.46 2.49
N SER A 286 -17.41 7.42 3.31
CA SER A 286 -16.97 7.43 4.71
C SER A 286 -15.46 7.63 4.85
N VAL A 287 -14.65 6.96 4.01
CA VAL A 287 -13.18 7.16 3.99
C VAL A 287 -12.83 8.60 3.61
N THR A 288 -13.52 9.17 2.63
CA THR A 288 -13.32 10.57 2.20
C THR A 288 -13.66 11.55 3.32
N GLU A 289 -14.80 11.35 4.01
CA GLU A 289 -15.20 12.17 5.17
C GLU A 289 -14.19 12.09 6.33
N LEU A 290 -13.63 10.89 6.59
CA LEU A 290 -12.55 10.73 7.56
C LEU A 290 -11.28 11.46 7.15
N GLY A 291 -10.97 11.44 5.85
CA GLY A 291 -9.87 12.19 5.25
C GLY A 291 -10.03 13.70 5.46
N GLU A 292 -11.19 14.26 5.14
CA GLU A 292 -11.51 15.68 5.36
C GLU A 292 -11.44 16.06 6.85
N ALA A 293 -11.98 15.22 7.73
CA ALA A 293 -11.86 15.43 9.17
C ALA A 293 -10.40 15.43 9.66
N LEU A 294 -9.54 14.62 9.04
CA LEU A 294 -8.12 14.55 9.35
C LEU A 294 -7.37 15.78 8.81
N LYS A 295 -7.68 16.25 7.59
CA LYS A 295 -7.16 17.50 7.03
C LYS A 295 -7.43 18.69 7.93
N ALA A 296 -8.67 18.81 8.42
CA ALA A 296 -9.06 19.88 9.36
C ALA A 296 -8.25 19.88 10.68
N VAL A 297 -7.73 18.72 11.11
CA VAL A 297 -6.85 18.62 12.29
C VAL A 297 -5.39 18.95 11.97
N LEU A 298 -4.96 18.75 10.73
CA LEU A 298 -3.59 18.96 10.26
C LEU A 298 -3.31 20.41 9.83
N GLY A 299 -4.35 21.17 9.47
CA GLY A 299 -4.24 22.58 9.11
C GLY A 299 -3.43 22.79 7.82
N LYS A 300 -2.15 23.16 7.90
CA LYS A 300 -1.31 23.40 6.70
C LYS A 300 -0.71 22.13 6.08
N LYS A 301 -0.91 20.97 6.70
CA LYS A 301 -0.26 19.69 6.31
C LYS A 301 -1.26 18.68 5.72
N GLU A 302 -2.26 19.17 4.99
CA GLU A 302 -3.34 18.38 4.39
C GLU A 302 -2.87 17.43 3.29
N THR A 303 -1.77 17.79 2.61
CA THR A 303 -1.15 16.99 1.54
C THR A 303 -0.81 15.57 1.99
N LEU A 304 -0.48 15.37 3.27
CA LEU A 304 -0.19 14.05 3.86
C LEU A 304 -1.37 13.05 3.76
N VAL A 305 -2.59 13.58 3.67
CA VAL A 305 -3.82 12.80 3.52
C VAL A 305 -4.25 12.73 2.06
N GLU A 306 -4.06 13.82 1.32
CA GLU A 306 -4.46 13.97 -0.08
C GLU A 306 -3.84 12.90 -0.99
N ASP A 307 -2.55 12.61 -0.83
CA ASP A 307 -1.86 11.61 -1.66
C ASP A 307 -2.46 10.21 -1.46
N LYS A 308 -2.89 9.88 -0.24
CA LYS A 308 -3.50 8.58 0.09
C LYS A 308 -4.92 8.47 -0.46
N LEU A 309 -5.71 9.54 -0.33
CA LEU A 309 -7.07 9.59 -0.85
C LEU A 309 -7.10 9.57 -2.38
N SER A 310 -6.22 10.35 -3.01
CA SER A 310 -6.12 10.42 -4.48
C SER A 310 -5.72 9.09 -5.09
N LEU A 311 -4.78 8.36 -4.47
CA LEU A 311 -4.42 6.99 -4.89
C LEU A 311 -5.61 6.04 -4.77
N LEU A 312 -6.29 6.03 -3.62
CA LEU A 312 -7.48 5.19 -3.42
C LEU A 312 -8.58 5.51 -4.43
N ASN A 313 -8.86 6.80 -4.67
CA ASN A 313 -9.87 7.26 -5.61
C ASN A 313 -9.51 6.88 -7.07
N SER A 314 -8.23 6.98 -7.43
CA SER A 314 -7.75 6.57 -8.76
C SER A 314 -7.92 5.07 -8.97
N ASN A 315 -7.56 4.25 -7.97
CA ASN A 315 -7.76 2.80 -8.01
C ASN A 315 -9.24 2.43 -8.07
N TRP A 316 -10.08 3.12 -7.28
CA TRP A 316 -11.52 2.96 -7.32
C TRP A 316 -12.05 3.17 -8.74
N ILE A 317 -11.77 4.33 -9.35
CA ILE A 317 -12.23 4.66 -10.70
C ILE A 317 -11.76 3.58 -11.69
N ALA A 318 -10.47 3.26 -11.70
CA ALA A 318 -9.89 2.29 -12.63
C ALA A 318 -10.60 0.93 -12.59
N VAL A 319 -10.78 0.37 -11.38
CA VAL A 319 -11.43 -0.95 -11.22
C VAL A 319 -12.92 -0.88 -11.54
N THR A 320 -13.63 0.15 -11.07
CA THR A 320 -15.08 0.27 -11.31
C THR A 320 -15.42 0.52 -12.78
N SER A 321 -14.64 1.35 -13.47
CA SER A 321 -14.82 1.60 -14.90
C SER A 321 -14.54 0.35 -15.71
N ARG A 322 -13.45 -0.38 -15.40
CA ARG A 322 -13.14 -1.63 -16.10
C ARG A 322 -14.21 -2.70 -15.87
N ALA A 323 -14.77 -2.79 -14.66
CA ALA A 323 -15.86 -3.71 -14.36
C ALA A 323 -17.15 -3.35 -15.13
N GLU A 324 -17.46 -2.06 -15.24
CA GLU A 324 -18.60 -1.56 -16.03
C GLU A 324 -18.42 -1.81 -17.53
N GLU A 325 -17.24 -1.50 -18.07
CA GLU A 325 -16.88 -1.78 -19.46
C GLU A 325 -17.00 -3.26 -19.80
N TRP A 326 -16.51 -4.14 -18.92
CA TRP A 326 -16.65 -5.58 -19.08
C TRP A 326 -18.10 -6.03 -19.10
N LEU A 327 -18.92 -5.57 -18.14
CA LEU A 327 -20.35 -5.91 -18.13
C LEU A 327 -21.08 -5.42 -19.38
N ASN A 328 -20.79 -4.19 -19.82
CA ASN A 328 -21.38 -3.62 -21.04
C ASN A 328 -21.02 -4.44 -22.28
N LEU A 329 -19.76 -4.88 -22.39
CA LEU A 329 -19.30 -5.73 -23.48
C LEU A 329 -20.04 -7.07 -23.53
N LEU A 330 -20.29 -7.69 -22.37
CA LEU A 330 -21.02 -8.94 -22.26
C LEU A 330 -22.50 -8.78 -22.62
N LEU A 331 -23.14 -7.70 -22.14
CA LEU A 331 -24.56 -7.41 -22.45
C LEU A 331 -24.76 -7.10 -23.93
N GLU A 332 -23.82 -6.39 -24.56
CA GLU A 332 -23.84 -6.15 -26.00
C GLU A 332 -23.72 -7.46 -26.78
N TYR A 333 -22.79 -8.33 -26.36
CA TYR A 333 -22.64 -9.65 -26.97
C TYR A 333 -23.89 -10.51 -26.83
N GLN A 334 -24.52 -10.53 -25.65
CA GLN A 334 -25.79 -11.23 -25.42
C GLN A 334 -26.87 -10.73 -26.38
N LYS A 335 -27.03 -9.41 -26.52
CA LYS A 335 -28.00 -8.81 -27.43
C LYS A 335 -27.76 -9.22 -28.90
N HIS A 336 -26.50 -9.26 -29.34
CA HIS A 336 -26.17 -9.71 -30.70
C HIS A 336 -26.48 -11.20 -30.91
N MET A 337 -26.16 -12.06 -29.93
CA MET A 337 -26.52 -13.48 -29.95
C MET A 337 -28.03 -13.69 -30.02
N GLU A 338 -28.81 -13.01 -29.17
CA GLU A 338 -30.26 -13.08 -29.16
C GLU A 338 -30.88 -12.62 -30.48
N THR A 339 -30.35 -11.53 -31.05
CA THR A 339 -30.81 -11.03 -32.36
C THR A 339 -30.53 -12.04 -33.47
N PHE A 340 -29.34 -12.65 -33.46
CA PHE A 340 -28.98 -13.70 -34.41
C PHE A 340 -29.91 -14.91 -34.27
N ASP A 341 -30.10 -15.42 -33.05
CA ASP A 341 -30.97 -16.57 -32.78
C ASP A 341 -32.43 -16.30 -33.18
N GLN A 342 -32.98 -15.12 -32.87
CA GLN A 342 -34.31 -14.71 -33.31
C GLN A 342 -34.43 -14.69 -34.84
N ASN A 343 -33.40 -14.22 -35.54
CA ASN A 343 -33.40 -14.21 -37.00
C ASN A 343 -33.34 -15.64 -37.58
N VAL A 344 -32.48 -16.50 -37.03
CA VAL A 344 -32.37 -17.92 -37.41
C VAL A 344 -33.70 -18.63 -37.19
N GLN A 345 -34.33 -18.44 -36.03
CA GLN A 345 -35.64 -19.02 -35.71
C GLN A 345 -36.73 -18.53 -36.67
N HIS A 346 -36.77 -17.22 -36.94
CA HIS A 346 -37.75 -16.63 -37.85
C HIS A 346 -37.63 -17.19 -39.26
N ILE A 347 -36.41 -17.22 -39.81
CA ILE A 347 -36.13 -17.78 -41.14
C ILE A 347 -36.44 -19.28 -41.14
N THR A 348 -36.05 -20.03 -40.11
CA THR A 348 -36.32 -21.48 -40.01
C THR A 348 -37.82 -21.77 -39.99
N LYS A 349 -38.61 -21.00 -39.22
CA LYS A 349 -40.08 -21.12 -39.21
C LYS A 349 -40.68 -20.83 -40.59
N TRP A 350 -40.18 -19.80 -41.27
CA TRP A 350 -40.60 -19.52 -42.64
C TRP A 350 -40.23 -20.65 -43.62
N ILE A 351 -39.02 -21.22 -43.51
CA ILE A 351 -38.60 -22.36 -44.33
C ILE A 351 -39.54 -23.54 -44.12
N ILE A 352 -39.81 -23.94 -42.87
CA ILE A 352 -40.67 -25.09 -42.54
C ILE A 352 -42.08 -24.88 -43.10
N ARG A 353 -42.70 -23.72 -42.83
CA ARG A 353 -44.03 -23.38 -43.35
C ARG A 353 -44.05 -23.39 -44.88
N THR A 354 -43.00 -22.88 -45.52
CA THR A 354 -42.91 -22.85 -46.98
C THR A 354 -42.77 -24.26 -47.55
N ASP A 355 -42.02 -25.13 -46.88
CA ASP A 355 -41.84 -26.54 -47.24
C ASP A 355 -43.20 -27.28 -47.18
N GLU A 356 -43.95 -27.09 -46.08
CA GLU A 356 -45.30 -27.64 -45.89
C GLU A 356 -46.29 -27.14 -46.95
N LEU A 357 -46.30 -25.83 -47.23
CA LEU A 357 -47.18 -25.24 -48.26
C LEU A 357 -46.84 -25.76 -49.66
N LEU A 358 -45.56 -25.99 -49.95
CA LEU A 358 -45.14 -26.60 -51.21
C LEU A 358 -45.66 -28.05 -51.31
N ASP A 359 -45.49 -28.85 -50.27
CA ASP A 359 -45.98 -30.24 -50.21
C ASP A 359 -47.51 -30.32 -50.35
N GLU A 360 -48.24 -29.39 -49.72
CA GLU A 360 -49.69 -29.28 -49.88
C GLU A 360 -50.11 -28.83 -51.29
N SER A 361 -49.35 -27.91 -51.89
CA SER A 361 -49.66 -27.38 -53.22
C SER A 361 -49.63 -28.45 -54.30
N GLU A 362 -48.88 -29.52 -54.09
CA GLU A 362 -48.77 -30.64 -55.02
C GLU A 362 -50.04 -31.47 -55.12
N LYS A 363 -50.84 -31.49 -54.04
CA LYS A 363 -52.12 -32.19 -53.98
C LYS A 363 -53.26 -31.37 -54.63
N LYS A 364 -52.96 -30.14 -55.09
CA LYS A 364 -53.94 -29.20 -55.66
C LYS A 364 -53.85 -29.18 -57.20
N LYS A 365 -54.88 -28.58 -57.84
CA LYS A 365 -54.93 -28.44 -59.30
C LYS A 365 -53.80 -27.53 -59.80
N ALA A 366 -53.33 -27.75 -61.04
CA ALA A 366 -52.17 -27.06 -61.62
C ALA A 366 -52.23 -25.53 -61.49
N GLN A 367 -53.39 -24.91 -61.73
CA GLN A 367 -53.57 -23.46 -61.60
C GLN A 367 -53.36 -22.97 -60.16
N GLN A 368 -53.94 -23.68 -59.17
CA GLN A 368 -53.79 -23.34 -57.75
C GLN A 368 -52.36 -23.56 -57.25
N LYS A 369 -51.67 -24.58 -57.77
CA LYS A 369 -50.25 -24.83 -57.49
C LYS A 369 -49.39 -23.67 -58.01
N GLU A 370 -49.64 -23.20 -59.24
CA GLU A 370 -48.90 -22.08 -59.83
C GLU A 370 -49.08 -20.78 -59.03
N ASP A 371 -50.32 -20.49 -58.58
CA ASP A 371 -50.61 -19.30 -57.78
C ASP A 371 -49.94 -19.33 -56.40
N ILE A 372 -49.91 -20.50 -55.74
CA ILE A 372 -49.19 -20.71 -54.48
C ILE A 372 -47.69 -20.50 -54.69
N VAL A 373 -47.11 -21.10 -55.74
CA VAL A 373 -45.67 -20.95 -56.06
C VAL A 373 -45.32 -19.49 -56.39
N LYS A 374 -46.18 -18.76 -57.11
CA LYS A 374 -45.98 -17.31 -57.37
C LYS A 374 -45.95 -16.50 -56.08
N ARG A 375 -46.86 -16.77 -55.14
CA ARG A 375 -46.86 -16.13 -53.82
C ARG A 375 -45.60 -16.44 -53.03
N LEU A 376 -45.21 -17.72 -52.95
CA LEU A 376 -44.00 -18.15 -52.24
C LEU A 376 -42.72 -17.56 -52.86
N LYS A 377 -42.70 -17.34 -54.19
CA LYS A 377 -41.60 -16.61 -54.85
C LYS A 377 -41.49 -15.16 -54.40
N ALA A 378 -42.62 -14.47 -54.21
CA ALA A 378 -42.63 -13.11 -53.68
C ALA A 378 -42.15 -13.09 -52.22
N GLU A 379 -42.69 -13.96 -51.36
CA GLU A 379 -42.26 -14.09 -49.96
C GLU A 379 -40.77 -14.45 -49.84
N MET A 380 -40.25 -15.31 -50.71
CA MET A 380 -38.82 -15.64 -50.75
C MET A 380 -37.95 -14.42 -51.07
N ASN A 381 -38.40 -13.53 -51.96
CA ASN A 381 -37.68 -12.29 -52.25
C ASN A 381 -37.69 -11.34 -51.05
N ASP A 382 -38.76 -11.33 -50.25
CA ASP A 382 -38.86 -10.51 -49.04
C ASP A 382 -38.00 -11.06 -47.88
N ILE A 383 -37.87 -12.39 -47.77
CA ILE A 383 -37.05 -13.04 -46.74
C ILE A 383 -35.55 -13.02 -47.07
N ARG A 384 -35.18 -12.96 -48.35
CA ARG A 384 -33.79 -13.02 -48.79
C ARG A 384 -32.88 -11.95 -48.14
N PRO A 385 -33.25 -10.65 -48.08
CA PRO A 385 -32.46 -9.64 -47.36
C PRO A 385 -32.24 -9.98 -45.87
N LYS A 386 -33.22 -10.65 -45.23
CA LYS A 386 -33.10 -11.07 -43.83
C LYS A 386 -32.08 -12.20 -43.67
N VAL A 387 -32.04 -13.14 -44.62
CA VAL A 387 -31.01 -14.19 -44.66
C VAL A 387 -29.63 -13.59 -44.84
N ASP A 388 -29.47 -12.66 -45.79
CA ASP A 388 -28.21 -11.96 -46.04
C ASP A 388 -27.76 -11.19 -44.79
N SER A 389 -28.66 -10.44 -44.16
CA SER A 389 -28.39 -9.74 -42.90
C SER A 389 -28.00 -10.68 -41.76
N THR A 390 -28.63 -11.85 -41.66
CA THR A 390 -28.30 -12.88 -40.65
C THR A 390 -26.92 -13.47 -40.89
N ARG A 391 -26.54 -13.66 -42.16
CA ARG A 391 -25.21 -14.11 -42.56
C ARG A 391 -24.14 -13.07 -42.21
N ASP A 392 -24.41 -11.80 -42.46
CA ASP A 392 -23.48 -10.71 -42.15
C ASP A 392 -23.30 -10.57 -40.63
N GLN A 393 -24.39 -10.71 -39.86
CA GLN A 393 -24.33 -10.77 -38.39
C GLN A 393 -23.51 -11.96 -37.91
N ALA A 394 -23.73 -13.16 -38.46
CA ALA A 394 -22.94 -14.35 -38.15
C ALA A 394 -21.45 -14.13 -38.44
N ALA A 395 -21.11 -13.56 -39.60
CA ALA A 395 -19.73 -13.26 -39.96
C ALA A 395 -19.08 -12.29 -38.96
N ASN A 396 -19.78 -11.24 -38.54
CA ASN A 396 -19.28 -10.30 -37.54
C ASN A 396 -19.03 -10.97 -36.19
N LEU A 397 -20.00 -11.78 -35.72
CA LEU A 397 -19.90 -12.53 -34.47
C LEU A 397 -18.69 -13.48 -34.48
N MET A 398 -18.49 -14.24 -35.56
CA MET A 398 -17.36 -15.17 -35.70
C MET A 398 -16.00 -14.48 -35.86
N ALA A 399 -15.97 -13.27 -36.43
CA ALA A 399 -14.73 -12.51 -36.62
C ALA A 399 -14.28 -11.81 -35.33
N ASN A 400 -15.21 -11.24 -34.57
CA ASN A 400 -14.90 -10.30 -33.49
C ASN A 400 -15.05 -10.88 -32.08
N ARG A 401 -15.58 -12.10 -31.91
CA ARG A 401 -15.94 -12.66 -30.59
C ARG A 401 -15.25 -13.99 -30.25
N GLY A 402 -14.21 -14.36 -31.02
CA GLY A 402 -13.32 -15.50 -30.74
C GLY A 402 -13.83 -16.87 -31.20
N ASP A 403 -13.00 -17.90 -30.96
CA ASP A 403 -13.21 -19.27 -31.46
C ASP A 403 -14.45 -19.97 -30.86
N HIS A 404 -14.78 -19.69 -29.61
CA HIS A 404 -15.99 -20.24 -28.99
C HIS A 404 -17.26 -19.78 -29.72
N CYS A 405 -17.36 -18.48 -30.02
CA CYS A 405 -18.49 -17.93 -30.76
C CYS A 405 -18.62 -18.58 -32.14
N ARG A 406 -17.49 -18.79 -32.83
CA ARG A 406 -17.43 -19.51 -34.12
C ARG A 406 -18.02 -20.91 -34.02
N LYS A 407 -17.61 -21.69 -33.02
CA LYS A 407 -18.13 -23.07 -32.81
C LYS A 407 -19.64 -23.14 -32.59
N VAL A 408 -20.26 -22.08 -32.06
CA VAL A 408 -21.71 -22.02 -31.82
C VAL A 408 -22.46 -21.50 -33.06
N VAL A 409 -21.95 -20.45 -33.70
CA VAL A 409 -22.63 -19.74 -34.79
C VAL A 409 -22.45 -20.45 -36.14
N GLU A 410 -21.27 -21.00 -36.42
CA GLU A 410 -20.93 -21.59 -37.72
C GLU A 410 -21.84 -22.77 -38.13
N PRO A 411 -22.15 -23.74 -37.25
CA PRO A 411 -23.06 -24.82 -37.61
C PRO A 411 -24.49 -24.32 -37.88
N GLN A 412 -24.96 -23.34 -37.10
CA GLN A 412 -26.31 -22.79 -37.24
C GLN A 412 -26.48 -22.04 -38.56
N ILE A 413 -25.53 -21.17 -38.92
CA ILE A 413 -25.59 -20.43 -40.19
C ILE A 413 -25.36 -21.33 -41.40
N SER A 414 -24.49 -22.35 -41.29
CA SER A 414 -24.26 -23.32 -42.35
C SER A 414 -25.52 -24.12 -42.66
N GLU A 415 -26.21 -24.60 -41.62
CA GLU A 415 -27.46 -25.33 -41.77
C GLU A 415 -28.59 -24.43 -42.30
N LEU A 416 -28.69 -23.20 -41.80
CA LEU A 416 -29.67 -22.23 -42.29
C LEU A 416 -29.48 -21.95 -43.79
N ASN A 417 -28.23 -21.72 -44.22
CA ASN A 417 -27.89 -21.48 -45.62
C ASN A 417 -28.22 -22.70 -46.49
N ARG A 418 -27.90 -23.90 -46.02
CA ARG A 418 -28.21 -25.15 -46.72
C ARG A 418 -29.72 -25.33 -46.90
N ARG A 419 -30.50 -25.16 -45.84
CA ARG A 419 -31.97 -25.24 -45.88
C ARG A 419 -32.59 -24.16 -46.76
N PHE A 420 -32.10 -22.93 -46.66
CA PHE A 420 -32.59 -21.82 -47.47
C PHE A 420 -32.30 -22.03 -48.97
N ALA A 421 -31.11 -22.57 -49.31
CA ALA A 421 -30.79 -22.93 -50.69
C ALA A 421 -31.70 -24.04 -51.22
N ALA A 422 -31.97 -25.08 -50.41
CA ALA A 422 -32.85 -26.18 -50.76
C ALA A 422 -34.30 -25.70 -51.03
N ILE A 423 -34.90 -24.94 -50.10
CA ILE A 423 -36.26 -24.41 -50.30
C ILE A 423 -36.31 -23.43 -51.47
N SER A 424 -35.29 -22.60 -51.64
CA SER A 424 -35.20 -21.67 -52.79
C SER A 424 -35.20 -22.41 -54.12
N HIS A 425 -34.50 -23.54 -54.20
CA HIS A 425 -34.52 -24.40 -55.37
C HIS A 425 -35.91 -25.01 -55.59
N ARG A 426 -36.54 -25.57 -54.55
CA ARG A 426 -37.89 -26.14 -54.62
C ARG A 426 -38.94 -25.15 -55.10
N ILE A 427 -38.92 -23.91 -54.57
CA ILE A 427 -39.82 -22.82 -54.99
C ILE A 427 -39.60 -22.47 -56.47
N LYS A 428 -38.34 -22.44 -56.94
CA LYS A 428 -38.01 -22.14 -58.34
C LYS A 428 -38.51 -23.23 -59.29
N THR A 429 -38.32 -24.50 -58.94
CA THR A 429 -38.68 -25.65 -59.77
C THR A 429 -40.14 -26.07 -59.64
N GLY A 430 -40.85 -25.65 -58.58
CA GLY A 430 -42.23 -26.06 -58.29
C GLY A 430 -42.40 -27.57 -58.11
N LYS A 431 -41.32 -28.27 -57.71
CA LYS A 431 -41.27 -29.73 -57.56
C LYS A 431 -41.32 -30.13 -56.09
N ALA A 432 -41.85 -31.34 -55.86
CA ALA A 432 -41.94 -32.04 -54.59
C ALA A 432 -40.61 -32.07 -53.83
N SER A 433 -40.68 -32.26 -52.52
CA SER A 433 -39.59 -32.94 -51.83
C SER A 433 -39.40 -34.31 -52.49
N ILE A 434 -38.18 -34.83 -52.47
CA ILE A 434 -37.82 -36.17 -53.01
C ILE A 434 -39.00 -37.12 -52.80
N PRO A 435 -39.59 -37.72 -53.86
CA PRO A 435 -40.84 -38.48 -53.74
C PRO A 435 -40.73 -39.52 -52.62
N LEU A 436 -41.82 -39.78 -51.89
CA LEU A 436 -41.85 -40.80 -50.82
C LEU A 436 -41.22 -42.13 -51.27
N LYS A 437 -41.33 -42.48 -52.56
CA LYS A 437 -40.64 -43.64 -53.18
C LYS A 437 -39.12 -43.56 -53.20
N GLU A 438 -38.52 -42.40 -53.44
CA GLU A 438 -37.05 -42.25 -53.41
C GLU A 438 -36.54 -42.20 -51.96
N LEU A 439 -37.33 -41.68 -51.01
CA LEU A 439 -37.02 -41.75 -49.57
C LEU A 439 -37.23 -43.16 -48.99
N GLU A 440 -38.26 -43.89 -49.44
CA GLU A 440 -38.50 -45.30 -49.15
C GLU A 440 -37.40 -46.17 -49.77
N GLN A 441 -36.95 -45.85 -50.98
CA GLN A 441 -35.81 -46.52 -51.61
C GLN A 441 -34.52 -46.25 -50.82
N PHE A 442 -34.25 -44.99 -50.45
CA PHE A 442 -33.11 -44.64 -49.61
C PHE A 442 -33.19 -45.29 -48.22
N ASN A 443 -34.36 -45.32 -47.58
CA ASN A 443 -34.58 -46.00 -46.31
C ASN A 443 -34.49 -47.53 -46.45
N SER A 444 -34.90 -48.11 -47.57
CA SER A 444 -34.73 -49.53 -47.89
C SER A 444 -33.26 -49.86 -48.12
N ASP A 445 -32.51 -48.98 -48.78
CA ASP A 445 -31.08 -49.14 -49.03
C ASP A 445 -30.29 -48.96 -47.72
N ILE A 446 -30.68 -48.03 -46.85
CA ILE A 446 -30.16 -47.85 -45.49
C ILE A 446 -30.51 -49.07 -44.62
N GLN A 447 -31.73 -49.59 -44.67
CA GLN A 447 -32.13 -50.80 -43.94
C GLN A 447 -31.33 -52.02 -44.41
N LYS A 448 -31.10 -52.19 -45.72
CA LYS A 448 -30.21 -53.25 -46.26
C LYS A 448 -28.75 -53.09 -45.83
N LEU A 449 -28.30 -51.86 -45.60
CA LEU A 449 -26.97 -51.57 -45.05
C LEU A 449 -26.90 -51.76 -43.53
N LEU A 450 -28.02 -51.63 -42.83
CA LEU A 450 -28.15 -51.87 -41.38
C LEU A 450 -28.35 -53.35 -41.05
N GLU A 451 -28.97 -54.14 -41.92
CA GLU A 451 -29.25 -55.57 -41.71
C GLU A 451 -27.99 -56.40 -41.36
N PRO A 452 -26.82 -56.19 -42.00
CA PRO A 452 -25.56 -56.82 -41.60
C PRO A 452 -25.09 -56.36 -40.21
N LEU A 453 -25.25 -55.07 -39.89
CA LEU A 453 -24.87 -54.49 -38.59
C LEU A 453 -25.78 -55.00 -37.46
N GLU A 454 -27.08 -55.13 -37.69
CA GLU A 454 -28.04 -55.66 -36.73
C GLU A 454 -27.83 -57.16 -36.50
N ALA A 455 -27.44 -57.92 -37.53
CA ALA A 455 -27.01 -59.31 -37.42
C ALA A 455 -25.69 -59.46 -36.63
N GLU A 456 -24.74 -58.53 -36.81
CA GLU A 456 -23.50 -58.44 -36.04
C GLU A 456 -23.77 -58.10 -34.56
N ILE A 457 -24.69 -57.18 -34.30
CA ILE A 457 -25.12 -56.82 -32.95
C ILE A 457 -25.81 -58.02 -32.28
N GLN A 458 -26.72 -58.72 -32.98
CA GLN A 458 -27.39 -59.94 -32.49
C GLN A 458 -26.40 -61.10 -32.20
N GLN A 459 -25.34 -61.26 -33.01
CA GLN A 459 -24.25 -62.19 -32.69
C GLN A 459 -23.46 -61.74 -31.44
N GLY A 460 -23.27 -60.44 -31.24
CA GLY A 460 -22.68 -59.88 -30.02
C GLY A 460 -23.54 -60.00 -28.75
N VAL A 461 -24.87 -60.09 -28.87
CA VAL A 461 -25.78 -60.28 -27.71
C VAL A 461 -25.87 -61.76 -27.29
N ASN A 462 -25.51 -62.70 -28.17
CA ASN A 462 -25.50 -64.16 -27.90
C ASN A 462 -24.14 -64.70 -27.42
N LEU A 463 -23.29 -63.85 -26.83
CA LEU A 463 -22.03 -64.30 -26.22
C LEU A 463 -22.32 -65.15 -24.98
N LYS A 464 -21.79 -66.38 -24.95
CA LYS A 464 -21.89 -67.27 -23.78
C LYS A 464 -20.77 -66.96 -22.79
N GLU A 465 -20.94 -67.37 -21.53
CA GLU A 465 -19.93 -67.18 -20.47
C GLU A 465 -18.56 -67.81 -20.82
N GLU A 466 -18.56 -68.85 -21.67
CA GLU A 466 -17.35 -69.47 -22.24
C GLU A 466 -16.58 -68.55 -23.20
N ASP A 467 -17.25 -67.64 -23.92
CA ASP A 467 -16.63 -66.69 -24.85
C ASP A 467 -15.92 -65.57 -24.08
N PHE A 468 -16.51 -65.11 -22.96
CA PHE A 468 -15.88 -64.15 -22.06
C PHE A 468 -14.65 -64.74 -21.36
N ASN A 469 -14.70 -65.99 -20.91
CA ASN A 469 -13.56 -66.65 -20.28
C ASN A 469 -12.40 -66.85 -21.26
N LYS A 470 -12.68 -67.17 -22.54
CA LYS A 470 -11.66 -67.23 -23.60
C LYS A 470 -11.02 -65.87 -23.88
N ASP A 471 -11.79 -64.78 -23.97
CA ASP A 471 -11.23 -63.44 -24.19
C ASP A 471 -10.39 -62.98 -23.00
N MET A 472 -10.82 -63.27 -21.77
CA MET A 472 -10.06 -62.97 -20.56
C MET A 472 -8.76 -63.77 -20.47
N ASP A 473 -8.77 -65.04 -20.88
CA ASP A 473 -7.55 -65.85 -20.95
C ASP A 473 -6.62 -65.37 -22.06
N LEU A 474 -7.15 -65.03 -23.26
CA LEU A 474 -6.37 -64.44 -24.35
C LEU A 474 -5.78 -63.08 -23.97
N ARG A 475 -6.51 -62.23 -23.26
CA ARG A 475 -5.98 -60.95 -22.73
C ARG A 475 -4.91 -61.19 -21.69
N SER A 476 -5.07 -62.18 -20.82
CA SER A 476 -4.06 -62.56 -19.81
C SER A 476 -2.80 -63.10 -20.47
N GLN A 477 -2.93 -63.94 -21.51
CA GLN A 477 -1.83 -64.45 -22.31
C GLN A 477 -1.13 -63.34 -23.11
N ARG A 478 -1.87 -62.40 -23.70
CA ARG A 478 -1.31 -61.23 -24.39
C ARG A 478 -0.55 -60.31 -23.44
N ARG A 479 -1.09 -60.06 -22.23
CA ARG A 479 -0.39 -59.30 -21.19
C ARG A 479 0.90 -60.00 -20.75
N LYS A 480 0.85 -61.32 -20.55
CA LYS A 480 2.03 -62.10 -20.18
C LYS A 480 3.12 -62.03 -21.26
N LYS A 481 2.75 -62.25 -22.53
CA LYS A 481 3.68 -62.12 -23.68
C LYS A 481 4.24 -60.71 -23.82
N ALA A 482 3.42 -59.68 -23.62
CA ALA A 482 3.88 -58.28 -23.65
C ALA A 482 4.90 -57.98 -22.55
N LEU A 483 4.74 -58.54 -21.33
CA LEU A 483 5.74 -58.44 -20.27
C LEU A 483 7.04 -59.16 -20.62
N GLU A 484 6.95 -60.35 -21.21
CA GLU A 484 8.11 -61.17 -21.59
C GLU A 484 9.01 -60.48 -22.63
N ILE A 485 8.41 -59.79 -23.62
CA ILE A 485 9.16 -59.09 -24.67
C ILE A 485 9.50 -57.64 -24.33
N SER A 486 8.99 -57.10 -23.22
CA SER A 486 9.14 -55.69 -22.86
C SER A 486 10.60 -55.25 -22.80
N HIS A 487 11.45 -56.04 -22.14
CA HIS A 487 12.88 -55.74 -22.02
C HIS A 487 13.58 -55.71 -23.38
N GLN A 488 13.30 -56.70 -24.24
CA GLN A 488 13.85 -56.77 -25.59
C GLN A 488 13.37 -55.60 -26.46
N TRP A 489 12.11 -55.19 -26.31
CA TRP A 489 11.55 -54.03 -27.01
C TRP A 489 12.23 -52.71 -26.61
N TYR A 490 12.46 -52.49 -25.32
CA TYR A 490 13.16 -51.28 -24.87
C TYR A 490 14.61 -51.25 -25.34
N GLN A 491 15.29 -52.40 -25.37
CA GLN A 491 16.64 -52.49 -25.94
C GLN A 491 16.63 -52.19 -27.44
N TYR A 492 15.75 -52.82 -28.21
CA TYR A 492 15.58 -52.58 -29.65
C TYR A 492 15.32 -51.10 -29.94
N LYS A 493 14.35 -50.49 -29.23
CA LYS A 493 13.97 -49.10 -29.45
C LYS A 493 15.14 -48.15 -29.22
N ARG A 494 15.87 -48.34 -28.11
CA ARG A 494 17.06 -47.54 -27.81
C ARG A 494 18.12 -47.68 -28.91
N GLN A 495 18.42 -48.90 -29.32
CA GLN A 495 19.44 -49.15 -30.36
C GLN A 495 19.01 -48.61 -31.73
N ALA A 496 17.73 -48.69 -32.06
CA ALA A 496 17.17 -48.12 -33.28
C ALA A 496 17.24 -46.58 -33.27
N ASP A 497 16.90 -45.94 -32.15
CA ASP A 497 16.96 -44.48 -31.99
C ASP A 497 18.40 -43.97 -32.03
N ASP A 498 19.33 -44.66 -31.35
CA ASP A 498 20.77 -44.34 -31.37
C ASP A 498 21.34 -44.46 -32.80
N LEU A 499 20.91 -45.46 -33.57
CA LEU A 499 21.32 -45.64 -34.95
C LEU A 499 20.72 -44.56 -35.88
N LEU A 500 19.44 -44.21 -35.73
CA LEU A 500 18.82 -43.11 -36.47
C LEU A 500 19.57 -41.80 -36.27
N LYS A 501 19.94 -41.50 -35.01
CA LYS A 501 20.72 -40.32 -34.67
C LYS A 501 22.12 -40.36 -35.28
N CYS A 502 22.78 -41.52 -35.26
CA CYS A 502 24.07 -41.68 -35.92
C CYS A 502 23.98 -41.42 -37.43
N LEU A 503 22.89 -41.83 -38.09
CA LEU A 503 22.65 -41.56 -39.50
C LEU A 503 22.40 -40.07 -39.78
N ASP A 504 21.68 -39.36 -38.89
CA ASP A 504 21.55 -37.90 -38.96
C ASP A 504 22.91 -37.20 -38.90
N ASP A 505 23.78 -37.64 -37.99
CA ASP A 505 25.10 -37.03 -37.83
C ASP A 505 26.00 -37.32 -39.03
N ILE A 506 25.93 -38.51 -39.62
CA ILE A 506 26.64 -38.86 -40.86
C ILE A 506 26.15 -38.00 -42.04
N GLU A 507 24.83 -37.83 -42.20
CA GLU A 507 24.27 -36.96 -43.26
C GLU A 507 24.71 -35.50 -43.10
N LYS A 508 24.73 -34.97 -41.86
CA LYS A 508 25.22 -33.62 -41.57
C LYS A 508 26.72 -33.47 -41.83
N LYS A 509 27.53 -34.46 -41.43
CA LYS A 509 28.96 -34.49 -41.75
C LYS A 509 29.18 -34.49 -43.26
N LEU A 510 28.39 -35.26 -44.00
CA LEU A 510 28.49 -35.34 -45.46
C LEU A 510 28.06 -34.02 -46.15
N ALA A 511 27.04 -33.34 -45.62
CA ALA A 511 26.55 -32.06 -46.13
C ALA A 511 27.47 -30.87 -45.80
N SER A 512 28.24 -30.93 -44.71
CA SER A 512 29.12 -29.84 -44.25
C SER A 512 30.53 -29.86 -44.84
N LEU A 513 30.85 -30.84 -45.70
CA LEU A 513 32.14 -30.87 -46.39
C LEU A 513 32.21 -29.78 -47.48
N PRO A 514 33.29 -28.97 -47.51
CA PRO A 514 33.50 -27.97 -48.55
C PRO A 514 33.70 -28.61 -49.93
N GLU A 515 33.30 -27.93 -51.01
CA GLU A 515 33.59 -28.35 -52.38
C GLU A 515 34.91 -27.73 -52.88
N PRO A 516 35.85 -28.52 -53.46
CA PRO A 516 35.79 -29.95 -53.72
C PRO A 516 35.96 -30.80 -52.44
N LYS A 517 35.18 -31.88 -52.34
CA LYS A 517 35.10 -32.70 -51.12
C LYS A 517 36.41 -33.42 -50.83
N ASP A 518 36.93 -33.22 -49.61
CA ASP A 518 38.16 -33.84 -49.11
C ASP A 518 38.02 -35.38 -49.06
N GLU A 519 38.76 -36.06 -49.93
CA GLU A 519 38.70 -37.51 -50.12
C GLU A 519 39.05 -38.30 -48.85
N ARG A 520 39.94 -37.76 -47.98
CA ARG A 520 40.31 -38.41 -46.72
C ARG A 520 39.13 -38.41 -45.74
N LYS A 521 38.42 -37.29 -45.65
CA LYS A 521 37.24 -37.14 -44.78
C LYS A 521 36.07 -37.98 -45.27
N ILE A 522 35.86 -38.10 -46.58
CA ILE A 522 34.84 -38.99 -47.14
C ILE A 522 35.16 -40.45 -46.79
N LYS A 523 36.41 -40.90 -46.95
CA LYS A 523 36.83 -42.27 -46.58
C LYS A 523 36.66 -42.55 -45.08
N GLU A 524 36.88 -41.55 -44.23
CA GLU A 524 36.66 -41.65 -42.78
C GLU A 524 35.17 -41.84 -42.46
N ILE A 525 34.29 -41.02 -43.06
CA ILE A 525 32.84 -41.12 -42.85
C ILE A 525 32.28 -42.42 -43.45
N ASP A 526 32.77 -42.89 -44.61
CA ASP A 526 32.39 -44.20 -45.17
C ASP A 526 32.82 -45.35 -44.25
N ARG A 527 34.00 -45.24 -43.61
CA ARG A 527 34.44 -46.22 -42.62
C ARG A 527 33.57 -46.20 -41.36
N GLU A 528 33.16 -45.02 -40.89
CA GLU A 528 32.17 -44.88 -39.80
C GLU A 528 30.83 -45.54 -40.18
N LEU A 529 30.33 -45.29 -41.39
CA LEU A 529 29.10 -45.90 -41.91
C LEU A 529 29.21 -47.42 -42.00
N GLN A 530 30.29 -47.96 -42.57
CA GLN A 530 30.48 -49.41 -42.65
C GLN A 530 30.59 -50.06 -41.25
N LYS A 531 31.18 -49.38 -40.26
CA LYS A 531 31.22 -49.88 -38.87
C LYS A 531 29.82 -49.99 -38.27
N LYS A 532 28.90 -49.08 -38.64
CA LYS A 532 27.51 -49.09 -38.17
C LYS A 532 26.61 -50.12 -38.87
N LYS A 533 27.09 -50.76 -39.93
CA LYS A 533 26.34 -51.78 -40.67
C LYS A 533 26.02 -53.02 -39.85
N GLU A 534 26.93 -53.43 -38.97
CA GLU A 534 26.72 -54.56 -38.06
C GLU A 534 25.65 -54.23 -37.00
N GLU A 535 25.67 -53.01 -36.48
CA GLU A 535 24.65 -52.52 -35.55
C GLU A 535 23.26 -52.46 -36.21
N LEU A 536 23.16 -52.00 -37.46
CA LEU A 536 21.91 -52.04 -38.22
C LEU A 536 21.38 -53.48 -38.38
N ASN A 537 22.26 -54.42 -38.69
CA ASN A 537 21.88 -55.82 -38.84
C ASN A 537 21.42 -56.44 -37.50
N ALA A 538 22.05 -56.06 -36.39
CA ALA A 538 21.64 -56.49 -35.06
C ALA A 538 20.23 -55.96 -34.71
N VAL A 539 19.99 -54.66 -34.94
CA VAL A 539 18.68 -54.02 -34.72
C VAL A 539 17.60 -54.67 -35.60
N ARG A 540 17.92 -55.02 -36.85
CA ARG A 540 16.99 -55.73 -37.74
C ARG A 540 16.61 -57.13 -37.23
N ARG A 541 17.59 -57.92 -36.76
CA ARG A 541 17.31 -59.25 -36.18
C ARG A 541 16.47 -59.16 -34.91
N GLN A 542 16.71 -58.13 -34.09
CA GLN A 542 15.88 -57.87 -32.92
C GLN A 542 14.45 -57.48 -33.31
N ALA A 543 14.27 -56.65 -34.34
CA ALA A 543 12.95 -56.33 -34.88
C ALA A 543 12.21 -57.58 -35.36
N GLU A 544 12.89 -58.46 -36.11
CA GLU A 544 12.32 -59.73 -36.59
C GLU A 544 11.90 -60.63 -35.41
N GLY A 545 12.77 -60.80 -34.41
CA GLY A 545 12.44 -61.58 -33.21
C GLY A 545 11.28 -60.97 -32.39
N LEU A 546 11.20 -59.65 -32.27
CA LEU A 546 10.06 -58.98 -31.64
C LEU A 546 8.78 -59.12 -32.46
N SER A 547 8.88 -59.10 -33.78
CA SER A 547 7.76 -59.29 -34.70
C SER A 547 7.17 -60.69 -34.59
N GLU A 548 8.03 -61.72 -34.59
CA GLU A 548 7.64 -63.13 -34.37
C GLU A 548 6.97 -63.34 -33.01
N ASN A 549 7.38 -62.58 -31.99
CA ASN A 549 6.77 -62.61 -30.66
C ASN A 549 5.53 -61.70 -30.52
N GLY A 550 5.00 -61.18 -31.63
CA GLY A 550 3.71 -60.47 -31.68
C GLY A 550 3.79 -58.94 -31.54
N ALA A 551 4.97 -58.34 -31.64
CA ALA A 551 5.17 -56.88 -31.62
C ALA A 551 5.40 -56.27 -33.01
N ALA A 552 4.97 -56.94 -34.09
CA ALA A 552 5.16 -56.52 -35.48
C ALA A 552 4.76 -55.05 -35.73
N MET A 553 3.56 -54.67 -35.29
CA MET A 553 3.03 -53.31 -35.46
C MET A 553 3.88 -52.22 -34.76
N ALA A 554 4.67 -52.58 -33.75
CA ALA A 554 5.50 -51.64 -33.01
C ALA A 554 6.91 -51.47 -33.62
N VAL A 555 7.42 -52.48 -34.33
CA VAL A 555 8.79 -52.51 -34.86
C VAL A 555 8.87 -52.19 -36.35
N GLU A 556 7.84 -52.53 -37.13
CA GLU A 556 7.81 -52.35 -38.59
C GLU A 556 8.00 -50.90 -39.06
N PRO A 557 7.33 -49.87 -38.47
CA PRO A 557 7.52 -48.49 -38.92
C PRO A 557 8.97 -48.01 -38.78
N THR A 558 9.60 -48.31 -37.64
CA THR A 558 10.99 -47.93 -37.35
C THR A 558 11.97 -48.68 -38.26
N GLN A 559 11.72 -49.97 -38.55
CA GLN A 559 12.54 -50.77 -39.45
C GLN A 559 12.48 -50.26 -40.89
N ILE A 560 11.30 -49.86 -41.37
CA ILE A 560 11.10 -49.24 -42.69
C ILE A 560 11.89 -47.92 -42.77
N GLN A 561 11.80 -47.08 -41.73
CA GLN A 561 12.52 -45.81 -41.68
C GLN A 561 14.03 -46.00 -41.71
N LEU A 562 14.58 -46.86 -40.84
CA LEU A 562 16.01 -47.17 -40.80
C LEU A 562 16.52 -47.73 -42.13
N SER A 563 15.78 -48.65 -42.74
CA SER A 563 16.14 -49.27 -44.03
C SER A 563 16.15 -48.26 -45.18
N LYS A 564 15.19 -47.31 -45.17
CA LYS A 564 15.14 -46.24 -46.16
C LYS A 564 16.33 -45.30 -46.02
N ARG A 565 16.56 -44.77 -44.81
CA ARG A 565 17.66 -43.81 -44.57
C ARG A 565 19.04 -44.41 -44.83
N TRP A 566 19.26 -45.64 -44.39
CA TRP A 566 20.53 -46.33 -44.67
C TRP A 566 20.80 -46.43 -46.17
N ARG A 567 19.77 -46.78 -46.95
CA ARG A 567 19.88 -46.90 -48.41
C ARG A 567 20.20 -45.55 -49.07
N ASP A 568 19.57 -44.48 -48.62
CA ASP A 568 19.76 -43.13 -49.16
C ASP A 568 21.20 -42.64 -48.92
N ILE A 569 21.72 -42.85 -47.71
CA ILE A 569 23.12 -42.54 -47.36
C ILE A 569 24.09 -43.42 -48.15
N GLU A 570 23.89 -44.74 -48.18
CA GLU A 570 24.75 -45.68 -48.90
C GLU A 570 24.81 -45.36 -50.42
N SER A 571 23.68 -44.94 -51.00
CA SER A 571 23.58 -44.49 -52.39
C SER A 571 24.42 -43.23 -52.64
N SER A 572 24.40 -42.29 -51.69
CA SER A 572 25.24 -41.09 -51.73
C SER A 572 26.73 -41.46 -51.71
N PHE A 573 27.14 -42.42 -50.87
CA PHE A 573 28.52 -42.94 -50.85
C PHE A 573 28.87 -43.80 -52.08
N ALA A 574 27.91 -44.48 -52.69
CA ALA A 574 28.14 -45.25 -53.92
C ALA A 574 28.51 -44.34 -55.11
N GLN A 575 27.94 -43.13 -55.17
CA GLN A 575 28.34 -42.11 -56.16
C GLN A 575 29.80 -41.67 -55.95
N PHE A 576 30.23 -41.45 -54.70
CA PHE A 576 31.63 -41.13 -54.38
C PHE A 576 32.60 -42.27 -54.69
N ARG A 577 32.22 -43.52 -54.37
CA ARG A 577 33.03 -44.70 -54.70
C ARG A 577 33.23 -44.87 -56.20
N ARG A 578 32.22 -44.54 -57.03
CA ARG A 578 32.34 -44.54 -58.49
C ARG A 578 33.24 -43.42 -59.03
N LEU A 579 33.14 -42.21 -58.46
CA LEU A 579 33.96 -41.06 -58.87
C LEU A 579 35.46 -41.26 -58.54
N ASN A 580 35.78 -41.89 -57.41
CA ASN A 580 37.17 -42.22 -57.05
C ASN A 580 37.76 -43.36 -57.90
N PHE A 581 36.95 -44.35 -58.31
CA PHE A 581 37.43 -45.41 -59.22
C PHE A 581 37.77 -44.88 -60.62
N ALA A 582 37.11 -43.80 -61.07
CA ALA A 582 37.43 -43.14 -62.33
C ALA A 582 38.77 -42.38 -62.28
N GLN A 583 39.16 -41.80 -61.13
CA GLN A 583 40.43 -41.09 -60.96
C GLN A 583 41.67 -42.00 -60.82
N ILE A 584 41.50 -43.26 -60.40
CA ILE A 584 42.61 -44.24 -60.31
C ILE A 584 42.98 -44.81 -61.70
N LEU A 585 42.04 -44.80 -62.66
CA LEU A 585 42.32 -45.20 -64.04
C LEU A 585 43.02 -44.09 -64.86
N ASP A 586 42.86 -42.82 -64.48
CA ASP A 586 43.51 -41.66 -65.13
C ASP A 586 44.93 -41.36 -64.61
N THR A 587 45.40 -42.06 -63.57
CA THR A 587 46.77 -41.91 -63.02
C THR A 587 47.69 -43.09 -63.31
N SER A 588 47.25 -44.05 -64.15
CA SER A 588 48.09 -45.15 -64.67
C SER A 588 48.47 -45.00 -66.15
N VAL A 589 48.32 -43.80 -66.72
CA VAL A 589 48.83 -43.44 -68.07
C VAL A 589 49.72 -42.21 -67.94
N ASP A 590 50.84 -42.37 -67.24
CA ASP A 590 52.09 -41.62 -67.43
C ASP A 590 53.20 -42.29 -66.61
N VAL A 591 53.56 -43.52 -67.01
CA VAL A 591 54.95 -44.01 -67.24
C VAL A 591 54.90 -45.07 -68.33
#